data_AF-A0A2T1D2F5-F1
#
_entry.id   AF-A0A2T1D2F5-F1
#
_cell.length_a   1.000
_cell.length_b   1.000
_cell.length_c   1.000
_cell.angle_alpha   90.00
_cell.angle_beta   90.00
_cell.angle_gamma   90.00
#
_symmetry.space_group_name_H-M   'P 1'
#
loop_
_entity.id
_entity.type
_entity.pdbx_description
1 polymer ?
#
loop_
_entity_poly.entity_id
_entity_poly.type
_entity_poly.pdbx_seq_one_letter_code
_entity_poly.pdbx_strand_id
1 'polypeptide(L)'
;MPQVDAQQQQQQQPLKLTDAKQQRRFEITSDAYDIFEAVDVNQAHDRLQDFAQKWQSREPDAVRTFLNDSELTLTFYQFPHDLHRHIRTTNHLERLFREFRAKSDEIGAFPNEMSCLTVLCMVVERDHAKHDRKSSANNS
;
A
#
# COMPACT_ATOMS: atom_id res chain seq x y z
N MET A 1 15.51 37.87 -38.56
CA MET A 1 15.70 37.54 -37.13
C MET A 1 14.46 38.03 -36.39
N PRO A 2 13.72 37.20 -35.63
CA PRO A 2 13.83 35.76 -35.42
C PRO A 2 12.58 34.94 -35.86
N GLN A 3 12.83 33.67 -36.20
CA GLN A 3 11.87 32.57 -36.25
C GLN A 3 11.88 31.86 -34.89
N VAL A 4 10.72 31.59 -34.32
CA VAL A 4 10.42 30.71 -33.16
C VAL A 4 8.88 30.78 -33.04
N ASP A 5 8.05 29.75 -33.10
CA ASP A 5 8.11 28.41 -32.53
C ASP A 5 7.24 27.44 -33.35
N ALA A 6 7.86 26.47 -34.01
CA ALA A 6 7.16 25.37 -34.68
C ALA A 6 7.86 24.04 -34.39
N GLN A 7 8.14 23.79 -33.11
CA GLN A 7 8.60 22.51 -32.57
C GLN A 7 8.05 22.50 -31.13
N GLN A 8 7.18 21.61 -30.67
CA GLN A 8 7.29 20.16 -30.67
C GLN A 8 5.90 19.55 -30.43
N GLN A 9 5.21 19.08 -31.46
CA GLN A 9 4.26 17.98 -31.29
C GLN A 9 5.10 16.70 -31.24
N GLN A 10 5.65 16.39 -30.06
CA GLN A 10 6.21 15.07 -29.81
C GLN A 10 5.07 14.07 -29.90
N GLN A 11 5.01 13.38 -31.04
CA GLN A 11 4.22 12.18 -31.24
C GLN A 11 4.57 11.22 -30.11
N GLN A 12 3.62 11.06 -29.18
CA GLN A 12 3.67 9.99 -28.19
C GLN A 12 3.63 8.68 -28.96
N GLN A 13 4.81 8.10 -29.21
CA GLN A 13 4.90 6.74 -29.72
C GLN A 13 4.14 5.84 -28.73
N PRO A 14 3.26 4.95 -29.20
CA PRO A 14 2.48 4.11 -28.32
C PRO A 14 3.43 3.29 -27.45
N LEU A 15 3.37 3.52 -26.13
CA LEU A 15 4.18 2.77 -25.16
C LEU A 15 3.98 1.27 -25.36
N LYS A 16 5.05 0.49 -25.14
CA LYS A 16 4.97 -0.97 -25.14
C LYS A 16 3.91 -1.41 -24.10
N LEU A 17 3.20 -2.49 -24.39
CA LEU A 17 2.06 -2.95 -23.57
C LEU A 17 2.42 -3.15 -22.08
N THR A 18 3.64 -3.60 -21.79
CA THR A 18 4.19 -3.77 -20.43
C THR A 18 4.30 -2.43 -19.71
N ASP A 19 4.85 -1.43 -20.40
CA ASP A 19 5.15 -0.11 -19.85
C ASP A 19 3.84 0.66 -19.64
N ALA A 20 2.90 0.54 -20.57
CA ALA A 20 1.55 1.08 -20.44
C ALA A 20 0.77 0.47 -19.26
N LYS A 21 0.94 -0.84 -18.98
CA LYS A 21 0.34 -1.49 -17.80
C LYS A 21 0.97 -0.99 -16.50
N GLN A 22 2.29 -0.86 -16.47
CA GLN A 22 3.00 -0.39 -15.29
C GLN A 22 2.68 1.08 -14.98
N GLN A 23 2.58 1.92 -16.02
CA GLN A 23 2.15 3.31 -15.91
C GLN A 23 0.72 3.41 -15.36
N ARG A 24 -0.24 2.63 -15.89
CA ARG A 24 -1.60 2.60 -15.35
C ARG A 24 -1.65 2.15 -13.90
N ARG A 25 -0.88 1.12 -13.56
CA ARG A 25 -0.76 0.65 -12.16
C ARG A 25 -0.22 1.75 -11.25
N PHE A 26 0.77 2.51 -11.72
CA PHE A 26 1.30 3.63 -10.96
C PHE A 26 0.24 4.72 -10.74
N GLU A 27 -0.44 5.14 -11.80
CA GLU A 27 -1.50 6.16 -11.77
C GLU A 27 -2.65 5.76 -10.83
N ILE A 28 -3.22 4.56 -10.99
CA ILE A 28 -4.35 4.11 -10.16
C ILE A 28 -3.94 3.97 -8.69
N THR A 29 -2.70 3.55 -8.42
CA THR A 29 -2.19 3.45 -7.05
C THR A 29 -2.00 4.83 -6.44
N SER A 30 -1.49 5.80 -7.20
CA SER A 30 -1.34 7.19 -6.75
C SER A 30 -2.68 7.81 -6.40
N ASP A 31 -3.67 7.72 -7.29
CA ASP A 31 -5.00 8.26 -7.04
C ASP A 31 -5.67 7.57 -5.84
N ALA A 32 -5.44 6.27 -5.64
CA ALA A 32 -5.95 5.56 -4.48
C ALA A 32 -5.30 6.04 -3.16
N TYR A 33 -4.01 6.41 -3.18
CA TYR A 33 -3.35 6.99 -2.01
C TYR A 33 -3.95 8.34 -1.62
N ASP A 34 -4.35 9.16 -2.60
CA ASP A 34 -4.95 10.47 -2.35
C ASP A 34 -6.26 10.36 -1.54
N ILE A 35 -6.99 9.24 -1.66
CA ILE A 35 -8.21 8.97 -0.86
C ILE A 35 -7.87 8.83 0.63
N PHE A 36 -6.75 8.19 0.95
CA PHE A 36 -6.29 7.96 2.32
C PHE A 36 -5.57 9.16 2.94
N GLU A 37 -5.24 10.18 2.13
CA GLU A 37 -4.65 11.45 2.56
C GLU A 37 -5.71 12.55 2.73
N ALA A 38 -7.00 12.20 2.67
CA ALA A 38 -8.06 13.15 2.99
C ALA A 38 -8.03 13.53 4.47
N VAL A 39 -8.51 14.74 4.79
CA VAL A 39 -8.54 15.25 6.17
C VAL A 39 -9.66 14.60 6.98
N ASP A 40 -10.79 14.31 6.31
CA ASP A 40 -12.01 13.79 6.93
C ASP A 40 -12.59 12.64 6.12
N VAL A 41 -13.38 11.80 6.78
CA VAL A 41 -14.08 10.67 6.16
C VAL A 41 -14.99 11.12 4.99
N ASN A 42 -15.69 12.26 5.13
CA ASN A 42 -16.55 12.79 4.08
C ASN A 42 -15.75 13.14 2.82
N GLN A 43 -14.60 13.80 2.97
CA GLN A 43 -13.70 14.09 1.85
C GLN A 43 -13.12 12.80 1.25
N ALA A 44 -12.85 11.79 2.06
CA ALA A 44 -12.41 10.49 1.55
C ALA A 44 -13.50 9.82 0.69
N HIS A 45 -14.78 9.91 1.08
CA HIS A 45 -15.90 9.43 0.27
C HIS A 45 -16.06 10.21 -1.04
N ASP A 46 -15.91 11.53 -1.02
CA ASP A 46 -15.95 12.34 -2.24
C ASP A 46 -14.83 11.93 -3.21
N ARG A 47 -13.59 11.81 -2.71
CA ARG A 47 -12.44 11.34 -3.49
C ARG A 47 -12.61 9.91 -3.99
N LEU A 48 -13.25 9.04 -3.21
CA LEU A 48 -13.57 7.68 -3.61
C LEU A 48 -14.54 7.66 -4.78
N GLN A 49 -15.55 8.53 -4.78
CA GLN A 49 -16.49 8.66 -5.89
C GLN A 49 -15.80 9.14 -7.16
N ASP A 50 -14.94 10.17 -7.05
CA ASP A 50 -14.16 10.68 -8.17
C ASP A 50 -13.20 9.63 -8.73
N PHE A 51 -12.54 8.87 -7.86
CA PHE A 51 -11.69 7.74 -8.22
C PHE A 51 -12.48 6.68 -8.99
N ALA A 52 -13.66 6.28 -8.48
CA ALA A 52 -14.50 5.30 -9.15
C ALA A 52 -14.90 5.80 -10.55
N GLN A 53 -15.36 7.04 -10.68
CA GLN A 53 -15.72 7.62 -11.98
C GLN A 53 -14.56 7.64 -12.97
N LYS A 54 -13.35 8.00 -12.52
CA LYS A 54 -12.14 8.07 -13.35
C LYS A 54 -11.71 6.69 -13.84
N TRP A 55 -11.75 5.67 -13.00
CA TRP A 55 -11.16 4.36 -13.28
C TRP A 55 -12.15 3.28 -13.74
N GLN A 56 -13.46 3.48 -13.56
CA GLN A 56 -14.48 2.48 -13.91
C GLN A 56 -14.37 2.00 -15.36
N SER A 57 -14.04 2.90 -16.29
CA SER A 57 -13.94 2.58 -17.72
C SER A 57 -12.63 1.86 -18.09
N ARG A 58 -11.54 2.11 -17.35
CA ARG A 58 -10.19 1.59 -17.67
C ARG A 58 -9.90 0.29 -16.93
N GLU A 59 -10.25 0.21 -15.64
CA GLU A 59 -9.89 -0.88 -14.73
C GLU A 59 -11.09 -1.22 -13.78
N PRO A 60 -12.20 -1.75 -14.32
CA PRO A 60 -13.43 -1.99 -13.55
C PRO A 60 -13.27 -3.00 -12.40
N ASP A 61 -12.40 -4.00 -12.56
CA ASP A 61 -12.13 -5.00 -11.52
C ASP A 61 -11.40 -4.38 -10.32
N ALA A 62 -10.49 -3.44 -10.56
CA ALA A 62 -9.78 -2.72 -9.51
C ALA A 62 -10.73 -1.83 -8.71
N VAL A 63 -11.60 -1.08 -9.40
CA VAL A 63 -12.63 -0.25 -8.76
C VAL A 63 -13.59 -1.10 -7.94
N ARG A 64 -14.09 -2.22 -8.49
CA ARG A 64 -14.98 -3.14 -7.76
C ARG A 64 -14.36 -3.63 -6.46
N THR A 65 -13.10 -4.07 -6.52
CA THR A 65 -12.39 -4.57 -5.33
C THR A 65 -12.21 -3.45 -4.30
N PHE A 66 -11.83 -2.26 -4.75
CA PHE A 66 -11.61 -1.13 -3.87
C PHE A 66 -12.90 -0.65 -3.18
N LEU A 67 -14.03 -0.60 -3.91
CA LEU A 67 -15.33 -0.23 -3.36
C LEU A 67 -15.91 -1.26 -2.39
N ASN A 68 -15.64 -2.55 -2.60
CA ASN A 68 -16.14 -3.60 -1.69
C ASN A 68 -15.55 -3.45 -0.27
N ASP A 69 -14.26 -3.09 -0.19
CA ASP A 69 -13.53 -3.00 1.07
C ASP A 69 -13.36 -1.55 1.57
N SER A 70 -13.92 -0.55 0.86
CA SER A 70 -13.68 0.87 1.15
C SER A 70 -14.17 1.26 2.54
N GLU A 71 -15.36 0.82 2.95
CA GLU A 71 -15.94 1.14 4.26
C GLU A 71 -15.07 0.63 5.42
N LEU A 72 -14.59 -0.61 5.29
CA LEU A 72 -13.68 -1.21 6.27
C LEU A 72 -12.34 -0.47 6.30
N THR A 73 -11.83 -0.09 5.13
CA THR A 73 -10.54 0.60 5.03
C THR A 73 -10.63 2.03 5.56
N LEU A 74 -11.75 2.73 5.42
CA LEU A 74 -11.94 4.10 5.92
C LEU A 74 -12.24 4.15 7.43
N THR A 75 -12.44 3.01 8.10
CA THR A 75 -12.72 2.96 9.54
C THR A 75 -11.58 3.57 10.38
N PHE A 76 -10.35 3.66 9.86
CA PHE A 76 -9.25 4.29 10.61
C PHE A 76 -9.47 5.78 10.92
N TYR A 77 -10.34 6.49 10.18
CA TYR A 77 -10.68 7.88 10.46
C TYR A 77 -11.36 8.07 11.84
N GLN A 78 -11.87 6.99 12.46
CA GLN A 78 -12.44 7.03 13.81
C GLN A 78 -11.37 7.19 14.90
N PHE A 79 -10.10 6.97 14.60
CA PHE A 79 -8.99 7.12 15.54
C PHE A 79 -8.42 8.55 15.51
N PRO A 80 -7.66 8.97 16.52
CA PRO A 80 -6.93 10.24 16.50
C PRO A 80 -5.97 10.33 15.29
N HIS A 81 -5.85 11.53 14.73
CA HIS A 81 -5.04 11.80 13.54
C HIS A 81 -3.57 11.35 13.67
N ASP A 82 -2.97 11.46 14.85
CA ASP A 82 -1.59 11.03 15.11
C ASP A 82 -1.39 9.52 14.90
N LEU A 83 -2.46 8.72 15.04
CA LEU A 83 -2.43 7.28 14.82
C LEU A 83 -2.72 6.88 13.37
N HIS A 84 -3.30 7.78 12.56
CA HIS A 84 -3.70 7.45 11.18
C HIS A 84 -2.54 6.91 10.36
N ARG A 85 -1.34 7.51 10.47
CA ARG A 85 -0.14 7.03 9.76
C ARG A 85 0.21 5.57 10.08
N HIS A 86 -0.04 5.13 11.31
CA HIS A 86 0.28 3.78 11.75
C HIS A 86 -0.83 2.79 11.40
N ILE A 87 -2.09 3.19 11.55
CA ILE A 87 -3.26 2.33 11.36
C ILE A 87 -3.59 2.14 9.88
N ARG A 88 -3.43 3.18 9.05
CA ARG A 88 -3.80 3.14 7.63
C ARG A 88 -2.96 2.20 6.77
N THR A 89 -1.84 1.68 7.29
CA THR A 89 -0.93 0.82 6.52
C THR A 89 -0.72 -0.53 7.20
N THR A 90 -0.73 -1.60 6.41
CA THR A 90 -0.39 -2.96 6.83
C THR A 90 1.11 -3.24 6.78
N ASN A 91 1.95 -2.23 6.56
CA ASN A 91 3.40 -2.37 6.35
C ASN A 91 4.11 -3.20 7.43
N HIS A 92 3.76 -3.00 8.69
CA HIS A 92 4.37 -3.73 9.81
C HIS A 92 3.95 -5.21 9.79
N LEU A 93 2.67 -5.46 9.55
CA LEU A 93 2.10 -6.81 9.47
C LEU A 93 2.66 -7.58 8.26
N GLU A 94 2.75 -6.92 7.09
CA GLU A 94 3.34 -7.48 5.88
C GLU A 94 4.81 -7.84 6.06
N ARG A 95 5.58 -6.98 6.74
CA ARG A 95 6.97 -7.25 7.07
C ARG A 95 7.10 -8.45 8.00
N LEU A 96 6.31 -8.51 9.06
CA LEU A 96 6.29 -9.63 10.00
C LEU A 96 5.98 -10.94 9.28
N PHE A 97 4.91 -10.98 8.49
CA PHE A 97 4.55 -12.18 7.74
C PHE A 97 5.56 -12.55 6.66
N ARG A 98 6.26 -11.58 6.08
CA ARG A 98 7.37 -11.86 5.16
C ARG A 98 8.54 -12.55 5.87
N GLU A 99 8.91 -12.08 7.06
CA GLU A 99 9.96 -12.72 7.87
C GLU A 99 9.54 -14.14 8.29
N PHE A 100 8.27 -14.31 8.68
CA PHE A 100 7.72 -15.63 9.00
C PHE A 100 7.74 -16.57 7.79
N ARG A 101 7.23 -16.14 6.63
CA ARG A 101 7.25 -16.97 5.40
C ARG A 101 8.66 -17.38 5.01
N ALA A 102 9.62 -16.45 5.05
CA ALA A 102 11.01 -16.78 4.73
C ALA A 102 11.59 -17.88 5.65
N LYS A 103 11.20 -17.89 6.94
CA LYS A 103 11.60 -18.93 7.89
C LYS A 103 10.85 -20.24 7.68
N SER A 104 9.56 -20.17 7.37
CA SER A 104 8.76 -21.34 7.03
C SER A 104 9.25 -22.02 5.75
N ASP A 105 9.64 -21.24 4.74
CA ASP A 105 10.18 -21.76 3.47
C ASP A 105 11.53 -22.47 3.67
N GLU A 106 12.37 -22.00 4.60
CA GLU A 106 13.64 -22.63 4.98
C GLU A 106 13.42 -23.99 5.68
N ILE A 107 12.33 -24.11 6.46
CA ILE A 107 11.97 -25.34 7.16
C ILE A 107 11.27 -26.33 6.23
N GLY A 108 10.50 -25.84 5.27
CA GLY A 108 9.76 -26.63 4.28
C GLY A 108 8.48 -27.25 4.84
N ALA A 109 8.59 -28.16 5.82
CA ALA A 109 7.44 -28.83 6.42
C ALA A 109 7.57 -28.92 7.94
N PHE A 110 6.50 -28.52 8.65
CA PHE A 110 6.44 -28.61 10.10
C PHE A 110 5.93 -29.98 10.55
N PRO A 111 6.57 -30.61 11.57
CA PRO A 111 6.15 -31.91 12.08
C PRO A 111 4.84 -31.86 12.87
N ASN A 112 4.47 -30.69 13.41
CA ASN A 112 3.21 -30.44 14.12
C ASN A 112 2.92 -28.93 14.19
N GLU A 113 1.69 -28.58 14.56
CA GLU A 113 1.22 -27.20 14.70
C GLU A 113 2.07 -26.39 15.71
N MET A 114 2.45 -27.01 16.83
CA MET A 114 3.21 -26.35 17.89
C MET A 114 4.60 -25.89 17.42
N SER A 115 5.21 -26.64 16.50
CA SER A 115 6.50 -26.27 15.90
C SER A 115 6.36 -25.03 15.01
N CYS A 116 5.27 -24.94 14.24
CA CYS A 116 4.94 -23.76 13.44
C CYS A 116 4.70 -22.53 14.33
N LEU A 117 3.90 -22.69 15.39
CA LEU A 117 3.62 -21.62 16.34
C LEU A 117 4.90 -21.15 17.05
N THR A 118 5.79 -22.07 17.43
CA THR A 118 7.07 -21.73 18.04
C THR A 118 7.91 -20.83 17.13
N VAL A 119 7.98 -21.13 15.83
CA VAL A 119 8.70 -20.29 14.87
C VAL A 119 8.06 -18.92 14.71
N LEU A 120 6.72 -18.85 14.65
CA LEU A 120 6.01 -17.57 14.62
C LEU A 120 6.33 -16.72 15.87
N CYS A 121 6.25 -17.31 17.07
CA CYS A 121 6.61 -16.65 18.32
C CYS A 121 8.05 -16.15 18.30
N MET A 122 9.01 -16.96 17.85
CA MET A 122 10.41 -16.54 17.73
C MET A 122 10.60 -15.36 16.77
N VAL A 123 9.86 -15.31 15.66
CA VAL A 123 9.90 -14.18 14.72
C VAL A 123 9.35 -12.91 15.37
N VAL A 124 8.25 -13.02 16.12
CA VAL A 124 7.65 -11.89 16.86
C VAL A 124 8.62 -11.37 17.93
N GLU A 125 9.17 -12.24 18.77
CA GLU A 125 10.16 -11.87 19.80
C GLU A 125 11.39 -11.18 19.19
N ARG A 126 11.87 -11.71 18.06
CA ARG A 126 12.98 -11.11 17.32
C ARG A 126 12.64 -9.73 16.78
N ASP A 127 11.43 -9.54 16.24
CA ASP A 127 11.00 -8.22 15.75
C ASP A 127 10.90 -7.22 16.90
N HIS A 128 10.28 -7.62 18.01
CA HIS A 128 10.19 -6.81 19.23
C HIS A 128 11.57 -6.37 19.73
N ALA A 129 12.53 -7.29 19.81
CA ALA A 129 13.90 -6.99 20.23
C ALA A 129 14.65 -6.02 19.28
N LYS A 130 14.28 -5.94 17.98
CA LYS A 130 14.86 -4.95 17.05
C LYS A 130 14.31 -3.54 17.31
N HIS A 131 13.03 -3.42 17.63
CA HIS A 131 12.39 -2.13 17.88
C HIS A 131 12.80 -1.55 19.24
N ASP A 132 12.99 -2.39 20.25
CA ASP A 132 13.42 -1.95 21.59
C ASP A 132 14.82 -1.32 21.59
N ARG A 133 15.77 -1.87 20.79
CA ARG A 133 17.12 -1.30 20.64
C ARG A 133 17.16 0.17 20.21
N LYS A 134 16.19 0.64 19.43
CA LYS A 134 16.11 2.05 19.01
C LYS A 134 15.63 2.96 20.14
N SER A 135 14.81 2.43 21.06
CA SER A 135 14.35 3.14 22.26
C SER A 135 15.51 3.39 23.22
N SER A 136 16.34 2.37 23.47
CA SER A 136 17.50 2.48 24.37
C SER A 136 18.59 3.42 23.84
N ALA A 137 18.76 3.50 22.51
CA ALA A 137 19.77 4.35 21.88
C ALA A 137 19.42 5.85 21.88
N ASN A 138 18.13 6.20 21.95
CA ASN A 138 17.68 7.60 22.01
C ASN A 138 17.57 8.14 23.45
N ASN A 139 17.73 7.28 24.46
CA ASN A 139 17.62 7.61 25.88
C ASN A 139 18.98 7.57 26.62
N SER A 140 20.09 7.59 25.87
CA SER A 140 21.48 7.63 26.38
C SER A 140 22.22 8.87 25.87
#